data_AF-A0A947GIE1-F1
#
_entry.id   AF-A0A947GIE1-F1
#
_cell.length_a   1.000
_cell.length_b   1.000
_cell.length_c   1.000
_cell.angle_alpha   90.00
_cell.angle_beta   90.00
_cell.angle_gamma   90.00
#
_symmetry.space_group_name_H-M   'P 1'
#
loop_
_entity.id
_entity.type
_entity.pdbx_description
1 polymer ?
#
loop_
_entity_poly.entity_id
_entity_poly.type
_entity_poly.pdbx_seq_one_letter_code
_entity_poly.pdbx_strand_id
1 'polypeptide(L)'
;DFLAEGETITQVYDVTVTDNIGTSHAETVTITLTGTNDAPVATDDFISVNDNFDVIANVFENLGNGLDSDVDQGATLSVTKINDDDSTIGSQTLLPSGAMVTLNADGSFIYDPNGVFDALNSGQSATDSFTYTIADEFGATDTATVNVTINGTDALTFGTPANDLLMGTDNNDILVGQGGSDVLIGAGGSDLFVYQSYGDRMDQIRDFEVGVDRIDLHEIFDNDPSIYSTEPTVDRFTEYVQLLQAGSHTEVRIDISGNMSDIFRPLITIENVTPDALSATDFVV
;
A
#
# COMPACT_ATOMS: atom_id res chain seq x y z
N ASP A 1 3.38 15.67 -37.34
CA ASP A 1 3.52 14.56 -38.31
C ASP A 1 4.45 13.54 -37.70
N PHE A 2 5.75 13.44 -38.01
CA PHE A 2 6.75 12.91 -37.06
C PHE A 2 8.01 13.79 -37.01
N LEU A 3 8.06 14.82 -37.87
CA LEU A 3 9.16 15.75 -37.99
C LEU A 3 9.06 16.77 -36.87
N ALA A 4 10.15 16.93 -36.13
CA ALA A 4 10.25 17.96 -35.11
C ALA A 4 10.11 19.37 -35.70
N GLU A 5 9.88 20.37 -34.83
CA GLU A 5 9.69 21.75 -35.27
C GLU A 5 10.81 22.23 -36.21
N GLY A 6 10.43 22.59 -37.43
CA GLY A 6 11.36 23.12 -38.44
C GLY A 6 12.22 22.06 -39.15
N GLU A 7 12.13 20.78 -38.77
CA GLU A 7 12.71 19.70 -39.55
C GLU A 7 12.02 19.62 -40.92
N THR A 8 12.77 19.26 -41.97
CA THR A 8 12.20 19.18 -43.32
C THR A 8 12.49 17.86 -44.00
N ILE A 9 11.47 17.31 -44.67
CA ILE A 9 11.63 16.24 -45.65
C ILE A 9 11.31 16.80 -47.02
N THR A 10 12.20 16.54 -47.98
CA THR A 10 11.98 16.91 -49.37
C THR A 10 11.67 15.66 -50.20
N GLN A 11 10.55 15.67 -50.91
CA GLN A 11 10.18 14.66 -51.90
C GLN A 11 10.35 15.24 -53.29
N VAL A 12 11.06 14.52 -54.16
CA VAL A 12 11.35 14.95 -55.54
C VAL A 12 10.65 14.00 -56.49
N TYR A 13 9.83 14.56 -57.38
CA TYR A 13 9.10 13.82 -58.41
C TYR A 13 9.52 14.30 -59.80
N ASP A 14 9.95 13.37 -60.65
CA ASP A 14 10.16 13.65 -62.06
C ASP A 14 8.83 13.54 -62.81
N VAL A 15 8.32 14.67 -63.29
CA VAL A 15 7.08 14.73 -64.07
C VAL A 15 7.44 14.75 -65.55
N THR A 16 7.14 13.67 -66.26
CA THR A 16 7.32 13.59 -67.72
C THR A 16 6.00 13.83 -68.43
N VAL A 17 5.97 14.81 -69.34
CA VAL A 17 4.82 15.09 -70.21
C VAL A 17 5.20 14.73 -71.64
N THR A 18 4.37 13.91 -72.29
CA THR A 18 4.56 13.48 -73.68
C THR A 18 3.41 14.02 -74.53
N ASP A 19 3.73 14.64 -75.66
CA ASP A 19 2.73 15.13 -76.60
C ASP A 19 2.10 13.99 -77.45
N ASN A 20 1.12 14.34 -78.28
CA ASN A 20 0.41 13.37 -79.13
C ASN A 20 1.25 12.82 -80.30
N ILE A 21 2.47 13.33 -80.50
CA ILE A 21 3.41 12.84 -81.52
C ILE A 21 4.61 12.11 -80.89
N GLY A 22 4.61 11.90 -79.56
CA GLY A 22 5.55 11.06 -78.84
C GLY A 22 6.79 11.78 -78.27
N THR A 23 6.86 13.11 -78.36
CA THR A 23 7.97 13.88 -77.78
C THR A 23 7.72 14.12 -76.29
N SER A 24 8.69 13.78 -75.43
CA SER A 24 8.58 13.94 -73.98
C SER A 24 9.49 15.05 -73.44
N HIS A 25 9.02 15.76 -72.42
CA HIS A 25 9.82 16.66 -71.59
C HIS A 25 9.65 16.28 -70.12
N ALA A 26 10.72 16.28 -69.34
CA ALA A 26 10.69 15.99 -67.91
C ALA A 26 11.04 17.25 -67.12
N GLU A 27 10.29 17.52 -66.06
CA GLU A 27 10.53 18.58 -65.09
C GLU A 27 10.51 18.00 -63.68
N THR A 28 11.42 18.46 -62.83
CA THR A 28 11.50 18.07 -61.43
C THR A 28 10.52 18.91 -60.60
N VAL A 29 9.60 18.26 -59.88
CA VAL A 29 8.75 18.88 -58.87
C VAL A 29 9.30 18.53 -57.49
N THR A 30 9.70 19.56 -56.74
CA THR A 30 10.20 19.43 -55.37
C THR A 30 9.09 19.83 -54.40
N ILE A 31 8.71 18.91 -53.51
CA ILE A 31 7.79 19.16 -52.39
C ILE A 31 8.60 19.15 -51.11
N THR A 32 8.62 20.25 -50.39
CA THR A 32 9.24 20.34 -49.05
C THR A 32 8.12 20.31 -48.02
N LEU A 33 8.20 19.33 -47.13
CA LEU A 33 7.41 19.23 -45.91
C LEU A 33 8.25 19.81 -44.78
N THR A 34 7.63 20.62 -43.93
CA THR A 34 8.24 21.18 -42.72
C THR A 34 7.43 20.71 -41.52
N GLY A 35 8.12 20.12 -40.55
CA GLY A 35 7.55 19.69 -39.28
C GLY A 35 7.06 20.87 -38.45
N THR A 36 6.03 20.60 -37.66
CA THR A 36 5.47 21.50 -36.66
C THR A 36 5.66 20.88 -35.29
N ASN A 37 5.79 21.69 -34.25
CA ASN A 37 5.77 21.17 -32.89
C ASN A 37 4.40 20.57 -32.56
N ASP A 38 4.31 19.25 -32.53
CA ASP A 38 3.14 18.56 -32.01
C ASP A 38 3.22 18.54 -30.47
N ALA A 39 2.07 18.60 -29.80
CA ALA A 39 2.07 18.55 -28.34
C ALA A 39 2.36 17.12 -27.85
N PRO A 40 3.01 16.98 -26.68
CA PRO A 40 3.16 15.67 -26.07
C PRO A 40 1.78 15.10 -25.67
N VAL A 41 1.76 13.80 -25.38
CA VAL A 41 0.60 13.07 -24.89
C VAL A 41 0.96 12.50 -23.53
N ALA A 42 0.36 13.08 -22.48
CA ALA A 42 0.47 12.61 -21.12
C ALA A 42 -0.62 11.56 -20.84
N THR A 43 -0.28 10.48 -20.15
CA THR A 43 -1.22 9.39 -19.86
C THR A 43 -1.48 9.29 -18.35
N ASP A 44 -2.75 9.14 -17.95
CA ASP A 44 -3.10 8.97 -16.54
C ASP A 44 -2.45 7.72 -15.92
N ASP A 45 -1.88 7.89 -14.74
CA ASP A 45 -1.12 6.88 -14.02
C ASP A 45 -1.90 6.31 -12.83
N PHE A 46 -1.55 5.08 -12.43
CA PHE A 46 -2.19 4.34 -11.35
C PHE A 46 -1.13 3.67 -10.47
N ILE A 47 -1.05 4.08 -9.21
CA ILE A 47 -0.18 3.46 -8.23
C ILE A 47 -0.98 2.96 -7.03
N SER A 48 -0.40 2.00 -6.32
CA SER A 48 -0.93 1.56 -5.04
C SER A 48 0.18 1.52 -4.00
N VAL A 49 -0.16 1.95 -2.79
CA VAL A 49 0.76 2.07 -1.67
C VAL A 49 0.02 1.66 -0.39
N ASN A 50 0.76 1.23 0.62
CA ASN A 50 0.18 1.08 1.95
C ASN A 50 0.23 2.42 2.68
N ASP A 51 -0.71 2.65 3.58
CA ASP A 51 -0.86 3.86 4.40
C ASP A 51 0.40 4.29 5.16
N ASN A 52 1.28 3.34 5.50
CA ASN A 52 2.49 3.56 6.30
C ASN A 52 3.82 3.57 5.51
N PHE A 53 3.77 3.53 4.17
CA PHE A 53 4.98 3.53 3.34
C PHE A 53 4.93 4.60 2.25
N ASP A 54 6.11 5.12 1.93
CA ASP A 54 6.31 5.94 0.74
C ASP A 54 6.33 5.06 -0.53
N VAL A 55 5.91 5.64 -1.64
CA VAL A 55 6.13 5.07 -2.97
C VAL A 55 7.05 5.96 -3.78
N ILE A 56 8.04 5.34 -4.43
CA ILE A 56 8.97 5.97 -5.36
C ILE A 56 8.67 5.44 -6.76
N ALA A 57 8.35 6.32 -7.69
CA ALA A 57 7.99 5.96 -9.06
C ALA A 57 8.40 7.07 -10.04
N ASN A 58 8.11 6.88 -11.33
CA ASN A 58 8.36 7.87 -12.37
C ASN A 58 7.17 7.92 -13.34
N VAL A 59 6.62 9.12 -13.60
CA VAL A 59 5.48 9.31 -14.52
C VAL A 59 5.80 8.98 -15.99
N PHE A 60 7.09 8.98 -16.36
CA PHE A 60 7.52 8.53 -17.69
C PHE A 60 7.66 7.01 -17.81
N GLU A 61 7.43 6.24 -16.74
CA GLU A 61 7.29 4.79 -16.79
C GLU A 61 5.82 4.39 -16.93
N ASN A 62 5.55 3.15 -17.35
CA ASN A 62 4.18 2.68 -17.48
C ASN A 62 3.61 2.30 -16.11
N LEU A 63 2.84 3.21 -15.51
CA LEU A 63 2.14 3.00 -14.25
C LEU A 63 0.67 2.60 -14.45
N GLY A 64 0.35 1.86 -15.53
CA GLY A 64 -0.92 1.15 -15.66
C GLY A 64 -1.71 1.40 -16.93
N ASN A 65 -1.51 2.54 -17.61
CA ASN A 65 -2.26 2.89 -18.81
C ASN A 65 -1.42 3.24 -20.05
N GLY A 66 -0.10 3.25 -19.95
CA GLY A 66 0.76 3.61 -21.08
C GLY A 66 1.99 4.38 -20.64
N LEU A 67 2.84 4.71 -21.61
CA LEU A 67 3.94 5.66 -21.43
C LEU A 67 3.49 7.01 -21.96
N ASP A 68 3.95 8.08 -21.33
CA ASP A 68 3.95 9.40 -21.94
C ASP A 68 4.78 9.39 -23.24
N SER A 69 4.33 10.15 -24.23
CA SER A 69 4.94 10.13 -25.55
C SER A 69 4.84 11.46 -26.26
N ASP A 70 5.68 11.63 -27.27
CA ASP A 70 5.55 12.68 -28.26
C ASP A 70 5.74 12.04 -29.64
N VAL A 71 5.03 12.54 -30.64
CA VAL A 71 5.11 12.03 -32.02
C VAL A 71 6.35 12.57 -32.75
N ASP A 72 6.90 13.69 -32.29
CA ASP A 72 8.05 14.34 -32.89
C ASP A 72 9.33 13.55 -32.62
N GLN A 73 10.09 13.29 -33.69
CA GLN A 73 11.27 12.45 -33.62
C GLN A 73 12.36 13.09 -32.75
N GLY A 74 12.71 12.40 -31.67
CA GLY A 74 13.76 12.84 -30.76
C GLY A 74 13.30 13.86 -29.73
N ALA A 75 11.99 14.11 -29.65
CA ALA A 75 11.39 14.92 -28.60
C ALA A 75 11.82 14.45 -27.21
N THR A 76 12.02 15.41 -26.33
CA THR A 76 12.40 15.21 -24.94
C THR A 76 11.32 15.73 -24.02
N LEU A 77 10.84 14.89 -23.12
CA LEU A 77 9.80 15.24 -22.18
C LEU A 77 10.39 15.65 -20.84
N SER A 78 9.82 16.69 -20.23
CA SER A 78 10.13 17.10 -18.86
C SER A 78 8.87 17.49 -18.12
N VAL A 79 8.80 17.18 -16.83
CA VAL A 79 7.71 17.67 -15.99
C VAL A 79 7.95 19.14 -15.67
N THR A 80 6.93 19.97 -15.89
CA THR A 80 6.98 21.41 -15.68
C THR A 80 6.07 21.91 -14.58
N LYS A 81 5.02 21.16 -14.21
CA LYS A 81 4.07 21.53 -13.15
C LYS A 81 3.57 20.33 -12.37
N ILE A 82 3.20 20.59 -11.13
CA ILE A 82 2.36 19.73 -10.31
C ILE A 82 1.16 20.54 -9.83
N ASN A 83 -0.05 20.01 -9.99
CA ASN A 83 -1.30 20.71 -9.61
C ASN A 83 -1.37 22.17 -10.15
N ASP A 84 -1.01 22.35 -11.41
CA ASP A 84 -0.91 23.65 -12.10
C ASP A 84 0.13 24.65 -11.53
N ASP A 85 1.00 24.23 -10.62
CA ASP A 85 2.08 25.04 -10.02
C ASP A 85 3.46 24.61 -10.56
N ASP A 86 4.21 25.56 -11.14
CA ASP A 86 5.57 25.35 -11.65
C ASP A 86 6.66 25.64 -10.61
N SER A 87 6.31 26.30 -9.49
CA SER A 87 7.26 26.75 -8.48
C SER A 87 7.70 25.64 -7.51
N THR A 88 7.01 24.51 -7.53
CA THR A 88 7.17 23.40 -6.59
C THR A 88 7.84 22.17 -7.20
N ILE A 89 8.19 22.18 -8.48
CA ILE A 89 8.97 21.10 -9.09
C ILE A 89 10.30 20.91 -8.36
N GLY A 90 10.59 19.66 -7.99
CA GLY A 90 11.73 19.28 -7.17
C GLY A 90 11.62 19.65 -5.69
N SER A 91 10.46 20.12 -5.24
CA SER A 91 10.16 20.46 -3.84
C SER A 91 8.93 19.69 -3.34
N GLN A 92 8.83 19.54 -2.03
CA GLN A 92 7.68 18.87 -1.41
C GLN A 92 6.43 19.75 -1.52
N THR A 93 5.34 19.15 -2.01
CA THR A 93 4.01 19.75 -2.18
C THR A 93 3.03 19.03 -1.25
N LEU A 94 2.26 19.80 -0.47
CA LEU A 94 1.17 19.28 0.35
C LEU A 94 -0.09 19.13 -0.51
N LEU A 95 -0.65 17.93 -0.54
CA LEU A 95 -1.90 17.63 -1.24
C LEU A 95 -3.13 17.99 -0.40
N PRO A 96 -4.32 18.15 -1.02
CA PRO A 96 -5.55 18.43 -0.28
C PRO A 96 -5.90 17.37 0.78
N SER A 97 -5.48 16.11 0.58
CA SER A 97 -5.60 15.01 1.54
C SER A 97 -4.76 15.21 2.80
N GLY A 98 -3.72 16.04 2.72
CA GLY A 98 -2.67 16.17 3.74
C GLY A 98 -1.44 15.27 3.49
N ALA A 99 -1.50 14.40 2.48
CA ALA A 99 -0.34 13.67 1.97
C ALA A 99 0.67 14.63 1.33
N MET A 100 1.91 14.17 1.16
CA MET A 100 2.99 14.93 0.57
C MET A 100 3.46 14.28 -0.73
N VAL A 101 3.85 15.09 -1.71
CA VAL A 101 4.47 14.61 -2.94
C VAL A 101 5.65 15.49 -3.34
N THR A 102 6.75 14.88 -3.75
CA THR A 102 7.87 15.57 -4.41
C THR A 102 7.98 15.04 -5.82
N LEU A 103 7.72 15.88 -6.84
CA LEU A 103 7.82 15.52 -8.26
C LEU A 103 8.94 16.31 -8.92
N ASN A 104 9.88 15.62 -9.55
CA ASN A 104 11.04 16.20 -10.21
C ASN A 104 10.79 16.39 -11.72
N ALA A 105 11.58 17.26 -12.34
CA ALA A 105 11.51 17.52 -13.77
C ALA A 105 11.81 16.29 -14.65
N ASP A 106 12.55 15.30 -14.12
CA ASP A 106 12.85 14.02 -14.78
C ASP A 106 11.75 12.97 -14.62
N GLY A 107 10.59 13.38 -14.09
CA GLY A 107 9.41 12.53 -13.88
C GLY A 107 9.46 11.70 -12.60
N SER A 108 10.61 11.59 -11.93
CA SER A 108 10.70 10.84 -10.67
C SER A 108 9.90 11.54 -9.57
N PHE A 109 9.17 10.76 -8.78
CA PHE A 109 8.44 11.28 -7.63
C PHE A 109 8.47 10.36 -6.42
N ILE A 110 8.24 11.00 -5.26
CA ILE A 110 7.97 10.33 -3.99
C ILE A 110 6.59 10.78 -3.54
N TYR A 111 5.67 9.84 -3.31
CA TYR A 111 4.40 10.09 -2.64
C TYR A 111 4.48 9.50 -1.22
N ASP A 112 4.21 10.35 -0.24
CA ASP A 112 4.25 10.07 1.19
C ASP A 112 2.83 10.29 1.75
N PRO A 113 2.12 9.24 2.18
CA PRO A 113 0.83 9.34 2.86
C PRO A 113 0.82 10.33 4.04
N ASN A 114 1.98 10.61 4.66
CA ASN A 114 2.18 11.57 5.74
C ASN A 114 1.28 11.29 6.96
N GLY A 115 1.02 10.01 7.23
CA GLY A 115 0.21 9.52 8.35
C GLY A 115 -1.28 9.89 8.32
N VAL A 116 -1.75 10.61 7.28
CA VAL A 116 -3.15 11.07 7.22
C VAL A 116 -4.14 9.94 6.96
N PHE A 117 -3.62 8.76 6.58
CA PHE A 117 -4.38 7.56 6.27
C PHE A 117 -4.17 6.44 7.30
N ASP A 118 -3.47 6.68 8.42
CA ASP A 118 -3.19 5.68 9.48
C ASP A 118 -4.45 5.11 10.15
N ALA A 119 -5.62 5.70 9.89
CA ALA A 119 -6.92 5.20 10.35
C ALA A 119 -7.49 4.07 9.49
N LEU A 120 -6.81 3.68 8.41
CA LEU A 120 -7.26 2.60 7.54
C LEU A 120 -6.78 1.25 8.09
N ASN A 121 -7.72 0.39 8.45
CA ASN A 121 -7.41 -0.98 8.86
C ASN A 121 -7.14 -1.88 7.65
N SER A 122 -6.57 -3.06 7.90
CA SER A 122 -6.39 -4.10 6.88
C SER A 122 -7.71 -4.40 6.15
N GLY A 123 -7.64 -4.39 4.82
CA GLY A 123 -8.81 -4.57 3.93
C GLY A 123 -9.63 -3.30 3.68
N GLN A 124 -9.29 -2.18 4.31
CA GLN A 124 -9.81 -0.85 3.96
C GLN A 124 -8.89 -0.16 2.94
N SER A 125 -9.44 0.81 2.20
CA SER A 125 -8.67 1.62 1.28
C SER A 125 -9.22 3.04 1.15
N ALA A 126 -8.35 3.95 0.75
CA ALA A 126 -8.67 5.32 0.34
C ALA A 126 -8.04 5.62 -1.03
N THR A 127 -8.44 6.74 -1.61
CA THR A 127 -7.88 7.24 -2.87
C THR A 127 -7.40 8.67 -2.72
N ASP A 128 -6.29 8.99 -3.36
CA ASP A 128 -5.73 10.33 -3.47
C ASP A 128 -5.24 10.57 -4.91
N SER A 129 -4.94 11.81 -5.26
CA SER A 129 -4.47 12.13 -6.61
C SER A 129 -3.73 13.46 -6.69
N PHE A 130 -2.85 13.57 -7.67
CA PHE A 130 -2.26 14.84 -8.10
C PHE A 130 -2.11 14.88 -9.62
N THR A 131 -2.14 16.08 -10.21
CA THR A 131 -1.90 16.26 -11.64
C THR A 131 -0.46 16.66 -11.91
N TYR A 132 0.04 16.30 -13.09
CA TYR A 132 1.33 16.76 -13.59
C TYR A 132 1.20 17.28 -15.02
N THR A 133 2.03 18.26 -15.38
CA THR A 133 2.13 18.77 -16.75
C THR A 133 3.50 18.43 -17.31
N ILE A 134 3.53 17.75 -18.46
CA ILE A 134 4.76 17.52 -19.22
C ILE A 134 4.87 18.56 -20.34
N ALA A 135 6.10 18.89 -20.70
CA ALA A 135 6.40 19.72 -21.85
C ALA A 135 7.50 19.09 -22.71
N ASP A 136 7.40 19.31 -24.02
CA ASP A 136 8.49 19.07 -24.96
C ASP A 136 9.55 20.18 -24.90
N GLU A 137 10.62 20.06 -25.70
CA GLU A 137 11.69 21.06 -25.76
C GLU A 137 11.31 22.40 -26.42
N PHE A 138 10.14 22.47 -27.08
CA PHE A 138 9.61 23.65 -27.76
C PHE A 138 8.47 24.33 -26.97
N GLY A 139 8.08 23.75 -25.84
CA GLY A 139 7.13 24.27 -24.88
C GLY A 139 5.67 23.93 -25.14
N ALA A 140 5.32 23.00 -26.04
CA ALA A 140 3.97 22.44 -26.02
C ALA A 140 3.82 21.46 -24.86
N THR A 141 2.59 21.33 -24.37
CA THR A 141 2.32 20.71 -23.07
C THR A 141 1.07 19.85 -23.10
N ASP A 142 1.05 18.84 -22.22
CA ASP A 142 -0.15 18.08 -21.88
C ASP A 142 -0.16 17.74 -20.39
N THR A 143 -1.33 17.42 -19.85
CA THR A 143 -1.55 17.17 -18.43
C THR A 143 -2.25 15.85 -18.19
N ALA A 144 -1.73 15.09 -17.24
CA ALA A 144 -2.32 13.84 -16.77
C ALA A 144 -2.39 13.80 -15.24
N THR A 145 -3.06 12.77 -14.73
CA THR A 145 -3.30 12.56 -13.30
C THR A 145 -2.62 11.29 -12.82
N VAL A 146 -1.90 11.37 -11.70
CA VAL A 146 -1.51 10.18 -10.92
C VAL A 146 -2.62 9.87 -9.93
N ASN A 147 -3.24 8.69 -10.07
CA ASN A 147 -4.26 8.17 -9.17
C ASN A 147 -3.60 7.21 -8.17
N VAL A 148 -3.75 7.48 -6.88
CA VAL A 148 -3.15 6.72 -5.80
C VAL A 148 -4.23 5.93 -5.07
N THR A 149 -4.06 4.61 -4.98
CA THR A 149 -4.85 3.75 -4.07
C THR A 149 -4.05 3.44 -2.82
N ILE A 150 -4.50 3.93 -1.66
CA ILE A 150 -3.88 3.72 -0.37
C ILE A 150 -4.59 2.55 0.32
N ASN A 151 -3.87 1.49 0.64
CA ASN A 151 -4.40 0.33 1.37
C ASN A 151 -4.06 0.47 2.84
N GLY A 152 -5.06 0.25 3.70
CA GLY A 152 -4.86 0.22 5.14
C GLY A 152 -4.08 -0.99 5.59
N THR A 153 -3.33 -0.81 6.68
CA THR A 153 -2.67 -1.90 7.39
C THR A 153 -3.03 -1.85 8.86
N ASP A 154 -3.22 -3.03 9.48
CA ASP A 154 -3.41 -3.06 10.92
C ASP A 154 -2.12 -2.60 11.61
N ALA A 155 -2.26 -1.75 12.63
CA ALA A 155 -1.12 -1.16 13.31
C ALA A 155 -0.40 -2.24 14.13
N LEU A 156 0.92 -2.37 13.95
CA LEU A 156 1.69 -3.45 14.57
C LEU A 156 2.58 -2.91 15.69
N THR A 157 2.33 -3.37 16.91
CA THR A 157 3.02 -2.93 18.13
C THR A 157 3.78 -4.11 18.76
N PHE A 158 5.10 -3.98 18.88
CA PHE A 158 5.97 -4.97 19.53
C PHE A 158 6.53 -4.46 20.86
N GLY A 159 6.49 -5.32 21.87
CA GLY A 159 7.28 -5.19 23.08
C GLY A 159 8.71 -5.69 22.92
N THR A 160 9.39 -5.74 24.04
CA THR A 160 10.76 -6.22 24.21
C THR A 160 10.74 -7.49 25.08
N PRO A 161 11.87 -8.19 25.28
CA PRO A 161 11.93 -9.29 26.26
C PRO A 161 11.84 -8.86 27.74
N ALA A 162 11.38 -7.65 28.04
CA ALA A 162 11.21 -7.10 29.38
C ALA A 162 9.73 -6.76 29.63
N ASN A 163 9.39 -6.33 30.84
CA ASN A 163 8.01 -5.94 31.14
C ASN A 163 7.66 -4.61 30.46
N ASP A 164 6.72 -4.66 29.53
CA ASP A 164 6.30 -3.52 28.72
C ASP A 164 4.86 -3.08 29.02
N LEU A 165 4.57 -1.82 28.69
CA LEU A 165 3.21 -1.29 28.57
C LEU A 165 2.99 -0.97 27.10
N LEU A 166 2.22 -1.81 26.43
CA LEU A 166 1.84 -1.63 25.03
C LEU A 166 0.43 -1.05 24.96
N MET A 167 0.29 -0.02 24.14
CA MET A 167 -0.98 0.66 23.89
C MET A 167 -1.18 0.72 22.38
N GLY A 168 -2.27 0.12 21.92
CA GLY A 168 -2.80 0.29 20.57
C GLY A 168 -3.44 1.67 20.40
N THR A 169 -4.12 1.81 19.28
CA THR A 169 -4.77 3.02 18.80
C THR A 169 -6.29 2.86 18.84
N ASP A 170 -7.04 3.78 18.22
CA ASP A 170 -8.48 3.58 18.04
C ASP A 170 -8.78 2.75 16.76
N ASN A 171 -7.75 2.18 16.13
CA ASN A 171 -7.79 1.36 14.92
C ASN A 171 -7.57 -0.12 15.25
N ASN A 172 -7.62 -1.01 14.25
CA ASN A 172 -7.28 -2.40 14.49
C ASN A 172 -5.76 -2.53 14.72
N ASP A 173 -5.40 -3.00 15.90
CA ASP A 173 -4.01 -3.19 16.30
C ASP A 173 -3.64 -4.67 16.43
N ILE A 174 -2.39 -4.99 16.12
CA ILE A 174 -1.75 -6.27 16.42
C ILE A 174 -0.72 -5.99 17.53
N LEU A 175 -0.93 -6.56 18.71
CA LEU A 175 -0.06 -6.36 19.86
C LEU A 175 0.70 -7.66 20.20
N VAL A 176 2.03 -7.57 20.22
CA VAL A 176 2.93 -8.69 20.56
C VAL A 176 3.81 -8.29 21.73
N GLY A 177 3.53 -8.83 22.92
CA GLY A 177 4.28 -8.55 24.16
C GLY A 177 5.76 -8.95 24.08
N GLN A 178 6.04 -10.09 23.44
CA GLN A 178 7.30 -10.83 23.55
C GLN A 178 7.46 -11.42 24.97
N GLY A 179 8.69 -11.58 25.46
CA GLY A 179 8.90 -12.12 26.81
C GLY A 179 8.75 -11.04 27.86
N GLY A 180 8.18 -11.34 29.01
CA GLY A 180 7.98 -10.29 30.00
C GLY A 180 6.84 -10.61 30.94
N SER A 181 6.26 -9.59 31.54
CA SER A 181 4.95 -9.64 32.16
C SER A 181 4.32 -8.32 31.80
N ASP A 182 3.68 -8.33 30.64
CA ASP A 182 3.35 -7.13 29.89
C ASP A 182 1.94 -6.67 30.21
N VAL A 183 1.70 -5.39 29.96
CA VAL A 183 0.37 -4.81 30.01
C VAL A 183 0.01 -4.39 28.59
N LEU A 184 -1.01 -5.03 28.03
CA LEU A 184 -1.52 -4.79 26.69
C LEU A 184 -2.86 -4.05 26.80
N ILE A 185 -2.98 -2.97 26.04
CA ILE A 185 -4.18 -2.13 25.93
C ILE A 185 -4.47 -2.02 24.43
N GLY A 186 -5.56 -2.61 23.95
CA GLY A 186 -5.97 -2.53 22.54
C GLY A 186 -6.44 -1.13 22.16
N ALA A 187 -7.09 -0.45 23.11
CA ALA A 187 -7.83 0.79 22.98
C ALA A 187 -9.15 0.62 22.23
N GLY A 188 -9.26 1.04 20.97
CA GLY A 188 -10.49 0.88 20.20
C GLY A 188 -10.17 0.21 18.87
N GLY A 189 -11.11 -0.50 18.26
CA GLY A 189 -10.82 -1.27 17.05
C GLY A 189 -11.12 -2.74 17.28
N SER A 190 -10.74 -3.59 16.33
CA SER A 190 -10.74 -5.05 16.47
C SER A 190 -9.30 -5.51 16.59
N ASP A 191 -8.87 -5.75 17.82
CA ASP A 191 -7.45 -5.95 18.12
C ASP A 191 -7.08 -7.43 18.17
N LEU A 192 -5.82 -7.72 17.84
CA LEU A 192 -5.25 -9.06 17.90
C LEU A 192 -4.06 -9.07 18.86
N PHE A 193 -4.24 -9.73 20.00
CA PHE A 193 -3.17 -9.95 20.98
C PHE A 193 -2.46 -11.26 20.66
N VAL A 194 -1.22 -11.19 20.16
CA VAL A 194 -0.50 -12.34 19.63
C VAL A 194 0.54 -12.85 20.63
N TYR A 195 0.48 -14.15 20.92
CA TYR A 195 1.42 -14.85 21.79
C TYR A 195 2.17 -15.91 20.99
N GLN A 196 3.49 -15.76 20.91
CA GLN A 196 4.35 -16.57 20.04
C GLN A 196 5.09 -17.67 20.79
N SER A 197 5.23 -17.51 22.12
CA SER A 197 6.00 -18.41 22.95
C SER A 197 5.39 -18.56 24.33
N TYR A 198 5.62 -19.72 24.95
CA TYR A 198 5.32 -19.95 26.37
C TYR A 198 6.14 -19.06 27.34
N GLY A 199 7.16 -18.38 26.81
CA GLY A 199 7.91 -17.33 27.51
C GLY A 199 7.10 -16.06 27.79
N ASP A 200 6.04 -15.84 27.01
CA ASP A 200 5.20 -14.64 26.95
C ASP A 200 4.08 -14.71 28.00
N ARG A 201 4.43 -15.15 29.21
CA ARG A 201 3.46 -15.49 30.26
C ARG A 201 3.37 -14.40 31.32
N MET A 202 2.22 -14.38 31.99
CA MET A 202 1.82 -13.43 33.04
C MET A 202 1.46 -12.03 32.52
N ASP A 203 1.06 -11.94 31.26
CA ASP A 203 0.63 -10.68 30.67
C ASP A 203 -0.80 -10.33 31.08
N GLN A 204 -1.13 -9.05 30.99
CA GLN A 204 -2.41 -8.46 31.35
C GLN A 204 -2.99 -7.75 30.14
N ILE A 205 -4.13 -8.21 29.64
CA ILE A 205 -4.94 -7.46 28.67
C ILE A 205 -5.97 -6.65 29.45
N ARG A 206 -5.96 -5.32 29.35
CA ARG A 206 -6.74 -4.46 30.27
C ARG A 206 -8.13 -4.06 29.79
N ASP A 207 -8.36 -4.09 28.50
CA ASP A 207 -9.53 -3.50 27.86
C ASP A 207 -10.17 -4.40 26.79
N PHE A 208 -9.86 -5.70 26.79
CA PHE A 208 -10.38 -6.68 25.85
C PHE A 208 -11.90 -6.55 25.61
N GLU A 209 -12.29 -6.23 24.38
CA GLU A 209 -13.68 -6.15 23.94
C GLU A 209 -14.15 -7.49 23.37
N VAL A 210 -15.01 -8.18 24.13
CA VAL A 210 -15.55 -9.50 23.77
C VAL A 210 -16.30 -9.47 22.43
N GLY A 211 -15.98 -10.41 21.54
CA GLY A 211 -16.56 -10.52 20.21
C GLY A 211 -16.03 -9.51 19.19
N VAL A 212 -15.08 -8.66 19.60
CA VAL A 212 -14.42 -7.65 18.76
C VAL A 212 -12.93 -7.97 18.71
N ASP A 213 -12.29 -8.08 19.86
CA ASP A 213 -10.88 -8.44 19.99
C ASP A 213 -10.66 -9.94 19.93
N ARG A 214 -9.45 -10.34 19.58
CA ARG A 214 -9.03 -11.74 19.58
C ARG A 214 -7.65 -11.95 20.17
N ILE A 215 -7.44 -13.16 20.66
CA ILE A 215 -6.17 -13.61 21.23
C ILE A 215 -5.61 -14.71 20.34
N ASP A 216 -4.46 -14.48 19.74
CA ASP A 216 -3.78 -15.44 18.90
C ASP A 216 -2.80 -16.28 19.71
N LEU A 217 -3.04 -17.58 19.72
CA LEU A 217 -2.24 -18.61 20.37
C LEU A 217 -1.69 -19.63 19.37
N HIS A 218 -1.90 -19.43 18.07
CA HIS A 218 -1.50 -20.34 16.98
C HIS A 218 -0.02 -20.75 17.10
N GLU A 219 0.88 -19.78 17.25
CA GLU A 219 2.32 -20.03 17.29
C GLU A 219 2.76 -20.83 18.54
N ILE A 220 2.06 -20.67 19.68
CA ILE A 220 2.31 -21.49 20.88
C ILE A 220 2.02 -22.96 20.61
N PHE A 221 0.98 -23.24 19.82
CA PHE A 221 0.45 -24.56 19.54
C PHE A 221 1.02 -25.20 18.28
N ASP A 222 1.74 -24.45 17.45
CA ASP A 222 2.24 -24.85 16.12
C ASP A 222 3.19 -26.06 16.12
N ASN A 223 3.76 -26.41 17.28
CA ASN A 223 4.60 -27.58 17.45
C ASN A 223 3.82 -28.91 17.66
N ASP A 224 2.48 -28.88 17.73
CA ASP A 224 1.62 -30.07 17.83
C ASP A 224 0.66 -30.19 16.62
N PRO A 225 1.00 -31.00 15.59
CA PRO A 225 0.18 -31.17 14.40
C PRO A 225 -1.18 -31.86 14.65
N SER A 226 -1.45 -32.33 15.87
CA SER A 226 -2.76 -32.90 16.24
C SER A 226 -3.83 -31.83 16.50
N ILE A 227 -3.42 -30.58 16.72
CA ILE A 227 -4.32 -29.43 16.98
C ILE A 227 -5.05 -29.02 15.69
N TYR A 228 -4.36 -29.11 14.53
CA TYR A 228 -4.92 -28.84 13.20
C TYR A 228 -5.73 -30.01 12.61
N SER A 229 -6.55 -30.68 13.41
CA SER A 229 -7.42 -31.74 12.92
C SER A 229 -8.25 -31.23 11.74
N THR A 230 -8.06 -31.81 10.55
CA THR A 230 -8.82 -31.49 9.34
C THR A 230 -10.28 -31.94 9.38
N GLU A 231 -10.72 -32.54 10.49
CA GLU A 231 -12.11 -32.86 10.78
C GLU A 231 -12.85 -31.60 11.27
N PRO A 232 -13.74 -30.99 10.47
CA PRO A 232 -14.31 -29.65 10.69
C PRO A 232 -15.28 -29.55 11.89
N THR A 233 -15.37 -30.58 12.73
CA THR A 233 -16.35 -30.69 13.83
C THR A 233 -15.74 -30.95 15.20
N VAL A 234 -14.41 -31.00 15.34
CA VAL A 234 -13.76 -31.23 16.65
C VAL A 234 -13.09 -29.92 17.09
N ASP A 235 -13.86 -29.10 17.81
CA ASP A 235 -13.30 -27.97 18.55
C ASP A 235 -12.50 -28.51 19.74
N ARG A 236 -11.17 -28.51 19.61
CA ARG A 236 -10.23 -28.95 20.66
C ARG A 236 -9.84 -27.80 21.58
N PHE A 237 -10.43 -26.60 21.47
CA PHE A 237 -10.07 -25.43 22.26
C PHE A 237 -10.00 -25.75 23.76
N THR A 238 -11.02 -26.42 24.30
CA THR A 238 -11.08 -26.78 25.73
C THR A 238 -10.08 -27.85 26.18
N GLU A 239 -9.42 -28.54 25.24
CA GLU A 239 -8.36 -29.49 25.57
C GLU A 239 -7.02 -28.78 25.85
N TYR A 240 -6.80 -27.61 25.24
CA TYR A 240 -5.55 -26.87 25.30
C TYR A 240 -5.68 -25.55 26.09
N VAL A 241 -6.89 -25.00 26.22
CA VAL A 241 -7.17 -23.72 26.89
C VAL A 241 -8.17 -23.91 28.02
N GLN A 242 -7.83 -23.39 29.20
CA GLN A 242 -8.69 -23.34 30.36
C GLN A 242 -8.89 -21.89 30.81
N LEU A 243 -10.14 -21.47 30.95
CA LEU A 243 -10.53 -20.16 31.45
C LEU A 243 -10.95 -20.28 32.92
N LEU A 244 -10.30 -19.56 33.82
CA LEU A 244 -10.63 -19.54 35.25
C LEU A 244 -11.03 -18.14 35.70
N GLN A 245 -12.11 -18.04 36.47
CA GLN A 245 -12.52 -16.78 37.08
C GLN A 245 -11.55 -16.41 38.21
N ALA A 246 -10.95 -15.22 38.12
CA ALA A 246 -10.09 -14.62 39.14
C ALA A 246 -10.61 -13.22 39.51
N GLY A 247 -11.50 -13.14 40.51
CA GLY A 247 -12.14 -11.86 40.85
C GLY A 247 -13.08 -11.39 39.73
N SER A 248 -12.88 -10.18 39.21
CA SER A 248 -13.57 -9.66 38.01
C SER A 248 -12.86 -10.00 36.70
N HIS A 249 -11.73 -10.70 36.76
CA HIS A 249 -10.87 -11.01 35.61
C HIS A 249 -10.98 -12.47 35.20
N THR A 250 -10.53 -12.79 34.00
CA THR A 250 -10.33 -14.17 33.52
C THR A 250 -8.84 -14.47 33.48
N GLU A 251 -8.43 -15.56 34.10
CA GLU A 251 -7.10 -16.13 33.91
C GLU A 251 -7.18 -17.20 32.81
N VAL A 252 -6.49 -16.96 31.70
CA VAL A 252 -6.35 -17.95 30.62
C VAL A 252 -5.11 -18.79 30.92
N ARG A 253 -5.32 -20.09 30.95
CA ARG A 253 -4.28 -21.09 31.16
C ARG A 253 -4.21 -22.00 29.95
N ILE A 254 -2.99 -22.43 29.62
CA ILE A 254 -2.75 -23.30 28.48
C ILE A 254 -2.01 -24.57 28.89
N ASP A 255 -2.27 -25.64 28.14
CA ASP A 255 -1.49 -26.88 28.13
C ASP A 255 -0.78 -27.02 26.78
N ILE A 256 0.53 -26.83 26.78
CA ILE A 256 1.36 -26.89 25.56
C ILE A 256 1.76 -28.32 25.14
N SER A 257 1.41 -29.34 25.92
CA SER A 257 1.86 -30.72 25.71
C SER A 257 0.85 -31.59 24.96
N GLY A 258 -0.42 -31.16 24.89
CA GLY A 258 -1.54 -31.90 24.32
C GLY A 258 -1.89 -33.22 25.02
N ASN A 259 -1.26 -33.54 26.15
CA ASN A 259 -1.58 -34.74 26.91
C ASN A 259 -2.60 -34.42 28.01
N MET A 260 -3.74 -35.13 28.03
CA MET A 260 -4.82 -34.97 29.02
C MET A 260 -4.42 -35.12 30.51
N SER A 261 -3.14 -35.36 30.80
CA SER A 261 -2.56 -35.53 32.14
C SER A 261 -1.67 -34.37 32.60
N ASP A 262 -1.47 -33.34 31.77
CA ASP A 262 -0.57 -32.23 32.04
C ASP A 262 -1.24 -31.04 32.77
N ILE A 263 -0.38 -30.16 33.28
CA ILE A 263 -0.77 -29.03 34.13
C ILE A 263 -1.04 -27.81 33.26
N PHE A 264 -2.29 -27.32 33.27
CA PHE A 264 -2.64 -26.00 32.74
C PHE A 264 -1.89 -24.92 33.50
N ARG A 265 -1.16 -24.08 32.77
CA ARG A 265 -0.36 -23.00 33.35
C ARG A 265 -0.88 -21.64 32.93
N PRO A 266 -0.86 -20.62 33.82
CA PRO A 266 -1.22 -19.26 33.47
C PRO A 266 -0.40 -18.75 32.29
N LEU A 267 -1.10 -18.18 31.31
CA LEU A 267 -0.51 -17.42 30.21
C LEU A 267 -0.87 -15.95 30.39
N ILE A 268 -2.15 -15.62 30.47
CA ILE A 268 -2.63 -14.23 30.49
C ILE A 268 -3.75 -14.00 31.49
N THR A 269 -3.88 -12.76 31.94
CA THR A 269 -5.04 -12.26 32.67
C THR A 269 -5.78 -11.26 31.78
N ILE A 270 -7.05 -11.54 31.48
CA ILE A 270 -7.95 -10.61 30.79
C ILE A 270 -8.73 -9.85 31.87
N GLU A 271 -8.48 -8.56 32.00
CA GLU A 271 -9.08 -7.77 33.05
C GLU A 271 -10.56 -7.46 32.79
N ASN A 272 -11.38 -7.48 33.85
CA ASN A 272 -12.79 -7.05 33.81
C ASN A 272 -13.69 -7.84 32.85
N VAL A 273 -13.22 -8.98 32.34
CA VAL A 273 -13.98 -9.94 31.55
C VAL A 273 -14.15 -11.22 32.37
N THR A 274 -15.37 -11.74 32.45
CA THR A 274 -15.66 -13.03 33.09
C THR A 274 -15.53 -14.18 32.09
N PRO A 275 -15.13 -15.39 32.51
CA PRO A 275 -14.93 -16.52 31.59
C PRO A 275 -16.17 -16.86 30.76
N ASP A 276 -17.37 -16.75 31.34
CA ASP A 276 -18.64 -17.04 30.67
C ASP A 276 -18.99 -16.06 29.54
N ALA A 277 -18.29 -14.91 29.46
CA ALA A 277 -18.43 -13.96 28.37
C ALA A 277 -17.60 -14.35 27.15
N LEU A 278 -16.54 -15.14 27.34
CA LEU A 278 -15.62 -15.55 26.28
C LEU A 278 -16.10 -16.82 25.58
N SER A 279 -15.69 -16.95 24.33
CA SER A 279 -16.03 -18.05 23.45
C SER A 279 -14.80 -18.46 22.62
N ALA A 280 -14.85 -19.62 21.96
CA ALA A 280 -13.77 -20.06 21.10
C ALA A 280 -13.48 -19.08 19.93
N THR A 281 -14.42 -18.22 19.54
CA THR A 281 -14.20 -17.24 18.47
C THR A 281 -13.39 -16.02 18.89
N ASP A 282 -13.23 -15.80 20.20
CA ASP A 282 -12.36 -14.77 20.77
C ASP A 282 -10.88 -15.21 20.77
N PHE A 283 -10.59 -16.44 20.31
CA PHE A 283 -9.27 -17.02 20.24
C PHE A 283 -8.96 -17.52 18.83
N VAL A 284 -7.71 -17.40 18.44
CA VAL A 284 -7.13 -18.07 17.27
C VAL A 284 -6.19 -19.14 17.81
N VAL A 285 -6.48 -20.41 17.53
CA VAL A 285 -5.77 -21.60 18.05
C VAL A 285 -5.46 -22.58 16.94
#